data_AF-A0A139P7F5-F1
#
_entry.id   AF-A0A139P7F5-F1
#
_cell.length_a   1.000
_cell.length_b   1.000
_cell.length_c   1.000
_cell.angle_alpha   90.00
_cell.angle_beta   90.00
_cell.angle_gamma   90.00
#
_symmetry.space_group_name_H-M   'P 1'
#
loop_
_entity.id
_entity.type
_entity.pdbx_description
1 polymer ?
#
loop_
_entity_poly.entity_id
_entity_poly.type
_entity_poly.pdbx_seq_one_letter_code
_entity_poly.pdbx_strand_id
1 'polypeptide(L)' 'MTAMLDLLRDKGYPRVSLSVSKDNPAARFYQRLGFVTVEERETDYLMLCDL' A
#
# COMPACT_ATOMS: atom_id res chain seq x y z
N MET A 1 2.97 14.21 0.76
CA MET A 1 2.23 13.10 1.41
C MET A 1 2.83 11.73 1.09
N THR A 2 3.89 11.65 0.28
CA THR A 2 4.64 10.43 -0.06
C THR A 2 5.98 10.32 0.68
N ALA A 3 6.30 11.24 1.60
CA ALA A 3 7.62 11.34 2.22
C ALA A 3 8.10 10.02 2.86
N MET A 4 7.18 9.18 3.36
CA MET A 4 7.50 7.84 3.83
C MET A 4 7.94 6.90 2.70
N LEU A 5 7.24 6.91 1.55
CA LEU A 5 7.60 6.11 0.37
C LEU A 5 8.94 6.57 -0.22
N ASP A 6 9.13 7.89 -0.29
CA ASP A 6 10.38 8.50 -0.77
C ASP A 6 11.57 8.10 0.11
N LEU A 7 11.39 8.10 1.44
CA LEU A 7 12.40 7.61 2.39
C LEU A 7 12.69 6.12 2.22
N LEU A 8 11.67 5.30 1.96
CA LEU A 8 11.86 3.86 1.77
C LEU A 8 12.60 3.57 0.45
N ARG A 9 12.30 4.32 -0.61
CA ARG A 9 13.04 4.24 -1.88
C ARG A 9 14.49 4.65 -1.72
N ASP A 10 14.76 5.76 -1.01
CA ASP A 10 16.11 6.24 -0.73
C ASP A 10 16.95 5.24 0.08
N LYS A 11 16.29 4.50 0.99
CA LYS A 11 16.91 3.39 1.74
C LYS A 11 17.10 2.10 0.93
N GLY A 12 16.69 2.08 -0.34
CA GLY A 12 16.85 0.92 -1.23
C GLY A 12 15.86 -0.22 -0.97
N TYR A 13 14.71 0.05 -0.34
CA TYR A 13 13.67 -0.95 -0.22
C TYR A 13 12.96 -1.14 -1.56
N PRO A 14 12.87 -2.39 -2.07
CA PRO A 14 12.32 -2.64 -3.40
C PRO A 14 10.80 -2.51 -3.44
N ARG A 15 10.12 -2.79 -2.33
CA ARG A 15 8.65 -2.88 -2.24
C ARG A 15 8.17 -2.54 -0.84
N VAL A 16 6.94 -2.06 -0.75
CA VAL A 16 6.23 -1.87 0.52
C VAL A 16 4.86 -2.52 0.45
N SER A 17 4.41 -3.11 1.57
CA SER A 17 3.05 -3.65 1.69
C SER A 17 2.30 -3.00 2.84
N LEU A 18 0.96 -3.03 2.75
CA LEU A 18 0.05 -2.59 3.81
C LEU A 18 -1.21 -3.45 3.82
N SER A 19 -1.82 -3.59 4.99
CA SER A 19 -3.16 -4.15 5.15
C SER A 19 -4.15 -3.01 5.39
N VAL A 20 -5.24 -2.98 4.63
CA VAL A 20 -6.32 -2.00 4.80
C VAL A 20 -7.67 -2.71 4.86
N SER A 21 -8.45 -2.42 5.89
CA SER A 21 -9.80 -3.00 6.03
C SER A 21 -10.68 -2.67 4.83
N LYS A 22 -11.54 -3.59 4.42
CA LYS A 22 -12.45 -3.37 3.28
C LYS A 22 -13.42 -2.20 3.51
N ASP A 23 -13.82 -2.01 4.76
CA ASP A 23 -14.68 -0.90 5.18
C ASP A 23 -13.94 0.44 5.30
N ASN A 24 -12.61 0.45 5.16
CA ASN A 24 -11.83 1.66 5.27
C ASN A 24 -11.78 2.41 3.92
N PRO A 25 -12.31 3.65 3.84
CA PRO A 25 -12.29 4.44 2.61
C PRO A 25 -10.89 4.76 2.09
N ALA A 26 -9.85 4.59 2.93
CA ALA A 26 -8.46 4.74 2.54
C ALA A 26 -8.00 3.67 1.53
N ALA A 27 -8.71 2.54 1.37
CA ALA A 27 -8.36 1.52 0.37
C ALA A 27 -8.24 2.13 -1.04
N ARG A 28 -9.18 3.01 -1.41
CA ARG A 28 -9.15 3.72 -2.70
C ARG A 28 -8.02 4.75 -2.78
N PHE A 29 -7.62 5.33 -1.65
CA PHE A 29 -6.48 6.25 -1.58
C PHE A 29 -5.17 5.52 -1.89
N TYR A 30 -4.95 4.35 -1.29
CA TYR A 30 -3.76 3.52 -1.56
C TYR A 30 -3.71 3.04 -3.01
N GLN A 31 -4.85 2.64 -3.59
CA GLN A 31 -4.93 2.30 -5.02
C GLN A 31 -4.48 3.46 -5.93
N ARG A 32 -4.89 4.70 -5.62
CA ARG A 32 -4.47 5.90 -6.36
C ARG A 32 -2.99 6.24 -6.18
N LEU A 33 -2.39 5.82 -5.07
CA LEU A 33 -0.96 5.96 -4.80
C LEU A 33 -0.10 4.91 -5.52
N GLY A 34 -0.71 3.95 -6.25
CA GLY A 34 0.00 2.89 -6.97
C GLY A 34 0.12 1.59 -6.19
N PHE A 35 -0.61 1.43 -5.08
CA PHE A 35 -0.72 0.14 -4.41
C PHE A 35 -1.69 -0.77 -5.17
N VAL A 36 -1.32 -2.03 -5.34
CA VAL A 36 -2.12 -3.09 -5.94
C VAL A 36 -2.52 -4.12 -4.88
N THR A 37 -3.78 -4.58 -4.90
CA THR A 37 -4.22 -5.66 -4.02
C THR A 37 -3.57 -6.96 -4.46
N VAL A 38 -2.79 -7.59 -3.59
CA VAL A 38 -2.13 -8.88 -3.85
C VAL A 38 -2.82 -10.04 -3.14
N GLU A 39 -3.55 -9.76 -2.06
CA GLU A 39 -4.34 -10.75 -1.34
C GLU A 39 -5.59 -10.07 -0.80
N GLU A 40 -6.75 -10.69 -1.01
CA GLU A 40 -8.00 -10.27 -0.42
C GLU A 40 -8.36 -11.23 0.72
N ARG A 41 -8.37 -10.72 1.94
CA ARG A 41 -8.75 -11.48 3.14
C ARG A 41 -10.21 -11.22 3.46
N GLU A 42 -10.72 -11.89 4.49
CA GLU A 42 -12.12 -11.77 4.87
C GLU A 42 -12.47 -10.32 5.28
N THR A 43 -11.58 -9.65 6.00
CA THR A 43 -11.80 -8.32 6.58
C THR A 43 -10.92 -7.21 5.99
N ASP A 44 -9.79 -7.55 5.36
CA ASP A 44 -8.82 -6.59 4.82
C ASP A 44 -8.26 -6.97 3.44
N TYR A 45 -7.72 -5.97 2.75
CA TYR A 45 -6.91 -6.12 1.56
C TYR A 45 -5.44 -6.01 1.94
N LEU A 46 -4.64 -7.01 1.59
CA LEU A 46 -3.19 -6.86 1.52
C LEU A 46 -2.85 -6.20 0.19
N MET A 47 -2.27 -5.01 0.28
CA MET A 47 -1.83 -4.24 -0.87
C MET A 47 -0.31 -4.12 -0.89
N LEU A 48 0.26 -4.04 -2.09
CA LEU A 48 1.68 -3.92 -2.33
C LEU A 48 1.95 -2.79 -3.32
N CYS A 49 3.02 -2.02 -3.11
CA CYS A 49 3.50 -0.99 -4.01
C CYS A 49 4.98 -1.22 -4.27
N ASP A 50 5.35 -1.25 -5.55
CA ASP A 50 6.74 -1.25 -5.96
C ASP A 50 7.28 0.19 -5.79
N LEU A 51 8.39 0.30 -5.07
CA LEU A 51 9.05 1.58 -4.80
C LEU A 51 10.06 1.90 -5.88
#